data_AF-A0A6J4SVY7-F1
#
_entry.id   AF-A0A6J4SVY7-F1
#
_cell.length_a   1.000
_cell.length_b   1.000
_cell.length_c   1.000
_cell.angle_alpha   90.00
_cell.angle_beta   90.00
_cell.angle_gamma   90.00
#
_symmetry.space_group_name_H-M   'P 1'
#
loop_
_entity.id
_entity.type
_entity.pdbx_description
1 polymer ?
#
loop_
_entity_poly.entity_id
_entity_poly.type
_entity_poly.pdbx_seq_one_letter_code
_entity_poly.pdbx_strand_id
1 'polypeptide(L)'
;MDPHIPTTTAQPEAGWSSLRRFLPYLWPADDPGLRLRVVASFSLVLLSIAVTTLVMPLAFGAAIDRMTAGREPEVAIAIALVAAYAGARLGGVLFDNGRNAIFERVGQDATRRLAEATFRHLHDLSLRFHLARRTGAVTKIIERGTKSIDMMLYFLLFNIGPTVVQLLLVLGLFWVKFGLGLVAATLVMVAIYITYTRVITDWRTRLRVEMNDLDTGAVARAVDSLLNFETVKYFNAEEREARRYGDAARRYQEAAIKNESSLAWLNVGQSLITNLMMAGAMAFTVWGWSTGRFSPGDVVVVNTLLAQLFRPLDMLGMVYRTVRQGLIDMDAMFNLVDTPAEVVDAPGAPELRVGAGEVRFENVFFTYD
;
A
#
# COMPACT_ATOMS: atom_id res chain seq x y z
N MET A 1 -22.15 19.44 26.39
CA MET A 1 -21.51 18.11 26.51
C MET A 1 -20.88 17.87 25.15
N ASP A 2 -19.55 17.90 25.05
CA ASP A 2 -18.85 17.72 23.78
C ASP A 2 -19.23 16.35 23.17
N PRO A 3 -19.59 16.27 21.89
CA PRO A 3 -19.72 14.99 21.23
C PRO A 3 -18.32 14.41 21.17
N HIS A 4 -18.04 13.44 22.04
CA HIS A 4 -16.87 12.60 21.97
C HIS A 4 -16.77 12.07 20.53
N ILE A 5 -15.90 12.70 19.74
CA ILE A 5 -15.30 12.04 18.59
C ILE A 5 -14.59 10.86 19.23
N PRO A 6 -14.97 9.59 18.94
CA PRO A 6 -14.15 8.49 19.36
C PRO A 6 -12.81 8.72 18.65
N THR A 7 -11.80 9.13 19.41
CA THR A 7 -10.42 8.87 19.04
C THR A 7 -10.33 7.36 19.05
N THR A 8 -10.66 6.73 17.91
CA THR A 8 -10.46 5.30 17.71
C THR A 8 -8.97 5.08 17.84
N THR A 9 -8.53 4.75 19.06
CA THR A 9 -7.25 4.15 19.33
C THR A 9 -7.28 2.85 18.55
N ALA A 10 -6.64 2.88 17.37
CA ALA A 10 -6.58 1.76 16.46
C ALA A 10 -6.10 0.52 17.22
N GLN A 11 -7.04 -0.38 17.54
CA GLN A 11 -6.69 -1.68 18.07
C GLN A 11 -6.03 -2.46 16.93
N PRO A 12 -4.82 -3.03 17.13
CA PRO A 12 -4.11 -3.77 16.09
C PRO A 12 -4.93 -4.92 15.46
N GLU A 13 -5.93 -5.45 16.18
CA GLU A 13 -6.79 -6.54 15.73
C GLU A 13 -7.90 -6.11 14.74
N ALA A 14 -8.26 -4.82 14.68
CA ALA A 14 -9.38 -4.31 13.88
C ALA A 14 -9.13 -4.33 12.35
N GLY A 15 -7.86 -4.36 11.91
CA GLY A 15 -7.54 -4.32 10.47
C GLY A 15 -7.88 -5.60 9.72
N TRP A 16 -7.57 -6.78 10.29
CA TRP A 16 -7.76 -8.06 9.60
C TRP A 16 -9.19 -8.55 9.54
N SER A 17 -10.03 -8.20 10.52
CA SER A 17 -11.48 -8.43 10.44
C SER A 17 -12.10 -7.64 9.30
N SER A 18 -11.75 -6.35 9.16
CA SER A 18 -12.20 -5.48 8.08
C SER A 18 -11.76 -5.99 6.70
N LEU A 19 -10.52 -6.46 6.54
CA LEU A 19 -10.11 -7.08 5.27
C LEU A 19 -10.96 -8.31 4.92
N ARG A 20 -11.25 -9.20 5.90
CA ARG A 20 -12.10 -10.38 5.67
C ARG A 20 -13.52 -9.99 5.23
N ARG A 21 -14.07 -8.92 5.81
CA ARG A 21 -15.37 -8.37 5.40
C ARG A 21 -15.36 -7.74 4.02
N PHE A 22 -14.19 -7.31 3.55
CA PHE A 22 -14.05 -6.77 2.20
C PHE A 22 -13.88 -7.85 1.11
N LEU A 23 -13.44 -9.07 1.46
CA LEU A 23 -13.25 -10.17 0.50
C LEU A 23 -14.48 -10.49 -0.37
N PRO A 24 -15.73 -10.49 0.16
CA PRO A 24 -16.93 -10.67 -0.68
C PRO A 24 -17.11 -9.61 -1.76
N TYR A 25 -16.58 -8.40 -1.57
CA TYR A 25 -16.62 -7.34 -2.58
C TYR A 25 -15.62 -7.59 -3.71
N LEU A 26 -14.47 -8.22 -3.42
CA LEU A 26 -13.50 -8.65 -4.43
C LEU A 26 -13.92 -9.93 -5.17
N TRP A 27 -14.69 -10.79 -4.50
CA TRP A 27 -15.18 -12.06 -5.03
C TRP A 27 -16.72 -12.14 -4.95
N PRO A 28 -17.44 -11.26 -5.67
CA PRO A 28 -18.90 -11.21 -5.60
C PRO A 28 -19.53 -12.52 -6.10
N ALA A 29 -20.60 -12.98 -5.44
CA ALA A 29 -21.35 -14.17 -5.86
C ALA A 29 -22.07 -14.00 -7.19
N ASP A 30 -22.51 -12.78 -7.45
CA ASP A 30 -23.45 -12.47 -8.52
C ASP A 30 -22.75 -12.04 -9.83
N ASP A 31 -21.41 -11.99 -9.87
CA ASP A 31 -20.65 -11.58 -11.05
C ASP A 31 -19.50 -12.57 -11.37
N PRO A 32 -19.76 -13.58 -12.21
CA PRO A 32 -18.72 -14.53 -12.64
C PRO A 32 -17.63 -13.88 -13.49
N GLY A 33 -17.90 -12.74 -14.15
CA GLY A 33 -16.92 -12.00 -14.93
C GLY A 33 -15.83 -11.38 -14.05
N LEU A 34 -16.21 -10.85 -12.89
CA LEU A 34 -15.25 -10.35 -11.90
C LEU A 34 -14.40 -11.48 -11.31
N ARG A 35 -15.00 -12.62 -10.98
CA ARG A 35 -14.27 -13.81 -10.49
C ARG A 35 -13.23 -14.30 -11.50
N LEU A 36 -13.60 -14.36 -12.78
CA LEU A 36 -12.67 -14.74 -13.86
C LEU A 36 -11.49 -13.76 -13.94
N ARG A 37 -11.74 -12.45 -13.80
CA ARG A 37 -10.66 -11.45 -13.78
C ARG A 37 -9.74 -11.62 -12.58
N VAL A 38 -10.30 -11.88 -11.40
CA VAL A 38 -9.49 -12.16 -10.20
C VAL A 38 -8.57 -13.35 -10.45
N VAL A 39 -9.11 -14.47 -10.93
CA VAL A 39 -8.31 -15.67 -11.25
C VAL A 39 -7.25 -15.35 -12.31
N ALA A 40 -7.63 -14.69 -13.40
CA ALA A 40 -6.71 -14.30 -14.47
C ALA A 40 -5.56 -13.40 -13.96
N SER A 41 -5.86 -12.40 -13.14
CA SER A 41 -4.86 -11.53 -12.51
C SER A 41 -3.91 -12.32 -11.62
N PHE A 42 -4.41 -13.21 -10.75
CA PHE A 42 -3.56 -14.05 -9.91
C PHE A 42 -2.72 -15.04 -10.73
N SER A 43 -3.27 -15.62 -11.80
CA SER A 43 -2.49 -16.47 -12.71
C SER A 43 -1.35 -15.71 -13.38
N LEU A 44 -1.60 -14.47 -13.81
CA LEU A 44 -0.57 -13.59 -14.37
C LEU A 44 0.47 -13.16 -13.32
N VAL A 45 0.07 -12.97 -12.05
CA VAL A 45 1.03 -12.78 -10.94
C VAL A 45 1.98 -13.97 -10.88
N LEU A 46 1.45 -15.20 -10.79
CA LEU A 46 2.27 -16.40 -10.67
C LEU A 46 3.17 -16.61 -11.89
N LEU A 47 2.65 -16.36 -13.09
CA LEU A 47 3.42 -16.46 -14.33
C LEU A 47 4.55 -15.42 -14.37
N SER A 48 4.26 -14.18 -14.00
CA SER A 48 5.27 -13.11 -13.91
C SER A 48 6.39 -13.48 -12.95
N ILE A 49 6.04 -13.94 -11.74
CA ILE A 49 7.01 -14.35 -10.74
C ILE A 49 7.84 -15.54 -11.24
N ALA A 50 7.21 -16.56 -11.83
CA ALA A 50 7.92 -17.72 -12.35
C ALA A 50 8.91 -17.33 -13.46
N VAL A 51 8.50 -16.48 -14.41
CA VAL A 51 9.35 -16.02 -15.51
C VAL A 51 10.51 -15.15 -15.00
N THR A 52 10.22 -14.21 -14.11
CA THR A 52 11.24 -13.26 -13.61
C THR A 52 12.21 -13.90 -12.62
N THR A 53 11.74 -14.84 -11.79
CA THR A 53 12.54 -15.48 -10.73
C THR A 53 13.24 -16.74 -11.21
N LEU A 54 12.65 -17.52 -12.13
CA LEU A 54 13.25 -18.77 -12.60
C LEU A 54 13.90 -18.58 -13.97
N VAL A 55 13.13 -18.16 -14.98
CA VAL A 55 13.61 -18.16 -16.37
C VAL A 55 14.69 -17.10 -16.58
N MET A 56 14.44 -15.86 -16.16
CA MET A 56 15.35 -14.74 -16.42
C MET A 56 16.76 -14.96 -15.82
N PRO A 57 16.93 -15.29 -14.52
CA PRO A 57 18.26 -15.41 -13.92
C PRO A 57 18.98 -16.65 -14.43
N LEU A 58 18.28 -17.78 -14.58
CA LEU A 58 18.87 -19.04 -15.05
C LEU A 58 19.28 -18.97 -16.52
N ALA A 59 18.48 -18.33 -17.38
CA ALA A 59 18.85 -18.12 -18.78
C ALA A 59 20.11 -17.25 -18.88
N PHE A 60 20.20 -16.19 -18.07
CA PHE A 60 21.38 -15.34 -18.07
C PHE A 60 22.62 -16.06 -17.54
N GLY A 61 22.51 -16.78 -16.42
CA GLY A 61 23.61 -17.61 -15.90
C GLY A 61 24.07 -18.67 -16.90
N ALA A 62 23.13 -19.38 -17.52
CA ALA A 62 23.45 -20.39 -18.53
C ALA A 62 24.13 -19.79 -19.76
N ALA A 63 23.75 -18.58 -20.19
CA ALA A 63 24.42 -17.90 -21.29
C ALA A 63 25.90 -17.63 -20.98
N ILE A 64 26.19 -17.16 -19.76
CA ILE A 64 27.56 -16.93 -19.28
C ILE A 64 28.35 -18.23 -19.21
N ASP A 65 27.75 -19.32 -18.75
CA ASP A 65 28.41 -20.63 -18.71
C ASP A 65 28.82 -21.14 -20.09
N ARG A 66 28.06 -20.79 -21.15
CA ARG A 66 28.41 -21.14 -22.54
C ARG A 66 29.45 -20.23 -23.17
N MET A 67 29.82 -19.14 -22.51
CA MET A 67 30.92 -18.25 -22.94
C MET A 67 32.27 -18.65 -22.33
N THR A 68 32.35 -19.77 -21.61
CA THR A 68 33.60 -20.30 -21.06
C THR A 68 34.48 -20.93 -22.16
N ALA A 69 35.80 -20.92 -21.96
CA ALA A 69 36.77 -21.39 -22.95
C ALA A 69 36.51 -22.85 -23.36
N GLY A 70 36.58 -23.14 -24.67
CA GLY A 70 36.33 -24.48 -25.23
C GLY A 70 34.86 -24.76 -25.59
N ARG A 71 33.97 -23.76 -25.47
CA ARG A 71 32.55 -23.86 -25.85
C ARG A 71 32.15 -22.92 -26.99
N GLU A 72 33.12 -22.40 -27.74
CA GLU A 72 32.91 -21.50 -28.87
C GLU A 72 31.90 -22.04 -29.92
N PRO A 73 31.85 -23.36 -30.21
CA PRO A 73 30.82 -23.91 -31.12
C PRO A 73 29.38 -23.76 -30.60
N GLU A 74 29.17 -23.49 -29.30
CA GLU A 74 27.85 -23.34 -28.68
C GLU A 74 27.32 -21.89 -28.71
N VAL A 75 27.99 -20.98 -29.44
CA VAL A 75 27.63 -19.54 -29.50
C VAL A 75 26.17 -19.30 -29.86
N ALA A 76 25.58 -20.10 -30.74
CA ALA A 76 24.17 -20.00 -31.11
C ALA A 76 23.23 -20.23 -29.91
N ILE A 77 23.59 -21.15 -29.01
CA ILE A 77 22.83 -21.44 -27.79
C ILE A 77 22.98 -20.28 -26.79
N ALA A 78 24.19 -19.74 -26.63
CA ALA A 78 24.42 -18.57 -25.78
C ALA A 78 23.58 -17.37 -26.25
N ILE A 79 23.52 -17.10 -27.56
CA ILE A 79 22.68 -16.05 -28.14
C ILE A 79 21.20 -16.33 -27.89
N ALA A 80 20.74 -17.57 -28.08
CA ALA A 80 19.36 -17.95 -27.81
C ALA A 80 18.98 -17.76 -26.32
N LEU A 81 19.89 -18.05 -25.39
CA LEU A 81 19.69 -17.83 -23.95
C LEU A 81 19.65 -16.34 -23.59
N VAL A 82 20.45 -15.50 -24.25
CA VAL A 82 20.35 -14.03 -24.11
C VAL A 82 19.00 -13.53 -24.64
N ALA A 83 18.54 -14.05 -25.77
CA ALA A 83 17.21 -13.73 -26.30
C ALA A 83 16.10 -14.19 -25.33
N ALA A 84 16.24 -15.37 -24.72
CA ALA A 84 15.32 -15.86 -23.70
C ALA A 84 15.32 -14.98 -22.44
N TYR A 85 16.49 -14.52 -21.98
CA TYR A 85 16.61 -13.55 -20.89
C TYR A 85 15.89 -12.23 -21.21
N ALA A 86 16.12 -11.66 -22.39
CA ALA A 86 15.48 -10.42 -22.82
C ALA A 86 13.96 -10.59 -22.98
N GLY A 87 13.53 -11.71 -23.56
CA GLY A 87 12.13 -12.08 -23.69
C GLY A 87 11.45 -12.29 -22.33
N ALA A 88 12.11 -12.96 -21.38
CA ALA A 88 11.62 -13.14 -20.02
C ALA A 88 11.51 -11.80 -19.28
N ARG A 89 12.47 -10.89 -19.46
CA ARG A 89 12.43 -9.54 -18.88
C ARG A 89 11.24 -8.73 -19.41
N LEU A 90 11.02 -8.74 -20.73
CA LEU A 90 9.87 -8.07 -21.34
C LEU A 90 8.55 -8.74 -20.92
N GLY A 91 8.51 -10.07 -20.93
CA GLY A 91 7.37 -10.88 -20.50
C GLY A 91 6.96 -10.58 -19.07
N GLY A 92 7.91 -10.46 -18.14
CA GLY A 92 7.63 -10.06 -16.76
C GLY A 92 6.91 -8.70 -16.68
N VAL A 93 7.39 -7.70 -17.42
CA VAL A 93 6.74 -6.38 -17.48
C VAL A 93 5.34 -6.47 -18.10
N LEU A 94 5.16 -7.26 -19.17
CA LEU A 94 3.86 -7.46 -19.80
C LEU A 94 2.86 -8.15 -18.87
N PHE A 95 3.28 -9.18 -18.14
CA PHE A 95 2.43 -9.87 -17.17
C PHE A 95 2.11 -9.00 -15.95
N ASP A 96 3.08 -8.21 -15.45
CA ASP A 96 2.88 -7.27 -14.34
C ASP A 96 1.93 -6.12 -14.71
N ASN A 97 2.00 -5.59 -15.92
CA ASN A 97 1.06 -4.55 -16.33
C ASN A 97 -0.30 -5.14 -16.76
N GLY A 98 -0.29 -6.31 -17.39
CA GLY A 98 -1.51 -7.03 -17.77
C GLY A 98 -2.37 -7.41 -16.57
N ARG A 99 -1.76 -7.96 -15.51
CA ARG A 99 -2.48 -8.30 -14.27
C ARG A 99 -3.06 -7.05 -13.59
N ASN A 100 -2.33 -5.93 -13.60
CA ASN A 100 -2.77 -4.66 -13.02
C ASN A 100 -3.98 -4.12 -13.79
N ALA A 101 -3.90 -4.07 -15.13
CA ALA A 101 -5.00 -3.60 -15.97
C ALA A 101 -6.26 -4.46 -15.83
N ILE A 102 -6.12 -5.78 -15.71
CA ILE A 102 -7.25 -6.70 -15.50
C ILE A 102 -7.85 -6.51 -14.10
N PHE A 103 -7.02 -6.34 -13.07
CA PHE A 103 -7.48 -6.21 -11.69
C PHE A 103 -8.05 -4.82 -11.38
N GLU A 104 -7.64 -3.77 -12.08
CA GLU A 104 -8.12 -2.40 -11.86
C GLU A 104 -9.66 -2.36 -11.85
N ARG A 105 -10.29 -3.08 -12.78
CA ARG A 105 -11.75 -3.15 -12.84
C ARG A 105 -12.38 -3.90 -11.67
N VAL A 106 -11.67 -4.85 -11.05
CA VAL A 106 -12.10 -5.54 -9.83
C VAL A 106 -11.97 -4.60 -8.63
N GLY A 107 -10.82 -3.94 -8.47
CA GLY A 107 -10.57 -3.01 -7.37
C GLY A 107 -11.58 -1.85 -7.35
N GLN A 108 -11.77 -1.18 -8.48
CA GLN A 108 -12.72 -0.07 -8.62
C GLN A 108 -14.17 -0.51 -8.41
N ASP A 109 -14.56 -1.71 -8.86
CA ASP A 109 -15.93 -2.20 -8.64
C ASP A 109 -16.17 -2.54 -7.16
N ALA A 110 -15.20 -3.16 -6.49
CA ALA A 110 -15.30 -3.49 -5.08
C ALA A 110 -15.40 -2.24 -4.20
N THR A 111 -14.57 -1.22 -4.46
CA THR A 111 -14.63 0.06 -3.72
C THR A 111 -15.90 0.84 -4.03
N ARG A 112 -16.36 0.85 -5.28
CA ARG A 112 -17.66 1.42 -5.67
C ARG A 112 -18.82 0.78 -4.92
N ARG A 113 -18.90 -0.56 -4.89
CA ARG A 113 -19.96 -1.28 -4.18
C ARG A 113 -19.97 -1.00 -2.69
N LEU A 114 -18.79 -0.92 -2.06
CA LEU A 114 -18.69 -0.53 -0.65
C LEU A 114 -19.18 0.90 -0.45
N ALA A 115 -18.73 1.85 -1.27
CA ALA A 115 -19.17 3.24 -1.20
C ALA A 115 -20.69 3.38 -1.38
N GLU A 116 -21.29 2.67 -2.35
CA GLU A 116 -22.74 2.64 -2.57
C GLU A 116 -23.50 2.04 -1.39
N ALA A 117 -23.01 0.94 -0.82
CA ALA A 117 -23.61 0.32 0.36
C ALA A 117 -23.56 1.26 1.57
N THR A 118 -22.40 1.90 1.82
CA THR A 118 -22.25 2.89 2.88
C THR A 118 -23.15 4.11 2.64
N PHE A 119 -23.20 4.63 1.41
CA PHE A 119 -24.02 5.78 1.08
C PHE A 119 -25.52 5.51 1.27
N ARG A 120 -26.01 4.33 0.84
CA ARG A 120 -27.39 3.92 1.06
C ARG A 120 -27.70 3.81 2.55
N HIS A 121 -26.85 3.13 3.30
CA HIS A 121 -27.03 2.96 4.75
C HIS A 121 -27.04 4.29 5.50
N LEU A 122 -26.24 5.27 5.07
CA LEU A 122 -26.28 6.61 5.65
C LEU A 122 -27.64 7.29 5.48
N HIS A 123 -28.41 6.99 4.44
CA HIS A 123 -29.76 7.51 4.29
C HIS A 123 -30.78 6.83 5.20
N ASP A 124 -30.48 5.63 5.68
CA ASP A 124 -31.32 4.88 6.61
C ASP A 124 -31.10 5.31 8.08
N LEU A 125 -30.07 6.13 8.36
CA LEU A 125 -29.78 6.63 9.70
C LEU A 125 -30.70 7.77 10.11
N SER A 126 -30.88 7.93 11.43
CA SER A 126 -31.80 8.92 11.98
C SER A 126 -31.32 10.36 11.75
N LEU A 127 -32.27 11.30 11.76
CA LEU A 127 -31.96 12.73 11.70
C LEU A 127 -30.98 13.16 12.81
N ARG A 128 -31.05 12.56 14.00
CA ARG A 128 -30.12 12.82 15.11
C ARG A 128 -28.69 12.50 14.71
N PHE A 129 -28.44 11.39 14.02
CA PHE A 129 -27.12 11.05 13.51
C PHE A 129 -26.60 12.14 12.56
N HIS A 130 -27.44 12.62 11.64
CA HIS A 130 -27.06 13.66 10.68
C HIS A 130 -26.84 15.03 11.30
N LEU A 131 -27.58 15.39 12.35
CA LEU A 131 -27.42 16.67 13.06
C LEU A 131 -26.22 16.65 14.02
N ALA A 132 -25.95 15.51 14.66
CA ALA A 132 -24.82 15.35 15.58
C ALA A 132 -23.47 15.23 14.86
N ARG A 133 -23.48 14.75 13.61
CA ARG A 133 -22.27 14.58 12.80
C ARG A 133 -22.10 15.75 11.85
N ARG A 134 -20.88 16.28 11.75
CA ARG A 134 -20.54 17.20 10.65
C ARG A 134 -20.64 16.42 9.34
N THR A 135 -21.61 16.71 8.47
CA THR A 135 -21.81 16.03 7.17
C THR A 135 -20.50 15.90 6.39
N GLY A 136 -19.66 16.94 6.40
CA GLY A 136 -18.33 16.90 5.76
C GLY A 136 -17.35 15.89 6.34
N ALA A 137 -17.45 15.52 7.62
CA ALA A 137 -16.62 14.47 8.21
C ALA A 137 -17.02 13.08 7.70
N VAL A 138 -18.31 12.83 7.52
CA VAL A 138 -18.82 11.55 6.97
C VAL A 138 -18.44 11.40 5.50
N THR A 139 -18.66 12.45 4.69
CA THR A 139 -18.25 12.47 3.27
C THR A 139 -16.75 12.20 3.12
N LYS A 140 -15.93 12.81 4.00
CA LYS A 140 -14.47 12.61 4.00
C LYS A 140 -14.07 11.18 4.38
N ILE A 141 -14.81 10.49 5.25
CA ILE A 141 -14.56 9.07 5.57
C ILE A 141 -14.76 8.21 4.33
N ILE A 142 -15.83 8.46 3.55
CA ILE A 142 -16.09 7.71 2.31
C ILE A 142 -15.00 7.98 1.27
N GLU A 143 -14.71 9.26 0.97
CA GLU A 143 -13.73 9.65 -0.04
C GLU A 143 -12.32 9.14 0.29
N ARG A 144 -11.90 9.29 1.56
CA ARG A 144 -10.61 8.78 2.03
C ARG A 144 -10.60 7.26 2.07
N GLY A 145 -11.71 6.66 2.49
CA GLY A 145 -11.94 5.23 2.51
C GLY A 145 -11.70 4.58 1.16
N THR A 146 -12.41 5.01 0.12
CA THR A 146 -12.29 4.43 -1.23
C THR A 146 -10.85 4.51 -1.75
N LYS A 147 -10.20 5.67 -1.63
CA LYS A 147 -8.83 5.86 -2.14
C LYS A 147 -7.77 5.08 -1.34
N SER A 148 -7.85 5.11 -0.01
CA SER A 148 -6.88 4.42 0.85
C SER A 148 -7.04 2.89 0.75
N ILE A 149 -8.27 2.39 0.63
CA ILE A 149 -8.57 0.97 0.45
C ILE A 149 -8.00 0.47 -0.88
N ASP A 150 -8.24 1.19 -1.97
CA ASP A 150 -7.74 0.83 -3.30
C ASP A 150 -6.21 0.69 -3.31
N MET A 151 -5.51 1.73 -2.82
CA MET A 151 -4.05 1.72 -2.70
C MET A 151 -3.52 0.61 -1.79
N MET A 152 -4.22 0.33 -0.68
CA MET A 152 -3.84 -0.76 0.21
C MET A 152 -3.96 -2.12 -0.50
N LEU A 153 -5.07 -2.37 -1.19
CA LEU A 153 -5.29 -3.63 -1.91
C LEU A 153 -4.24 -3.82 -2.99
N TYR A 154 -3.93 -2.75 -3.73
CA TYR A 154 -2.86 -2.77 -4.72
C TYR A 154 -1.54 -3.23 -4.09
N PHE A 155 -1.14 -2.64 -2.96
CA PHE A 155 0.10 -3.02 -2.31
C PHE A 155 0.09 -4.42 -1.70
N LEU A 156 -1.02 -4.85 -1.09
CA LEU A 156 -1.13 -6.20 -0.53
C LEU A 156 -1.06 -7.26 -1.62
N LEU A 157 -1.81 -7.09 -2.72
CA LEU A 157 -1.97 -8.10 -3.76
C LEU A 157 -0.89 -8.06 -4.83
N PHE A 158 -0.30 -6.89 -5.12
CA PHE A 158 0.66 -6.72 -6.23
C PHE A 158 2.07 -6.33 -5.79
N ASN A 159 2.29 -6.08 -4.50
CA ASN A 159 3.64 -5.86 -3.98
C ASN A 159 3.99 -6.91 -2.91
N ILE A 160 3.29 -6.95 -1.77
CA ILE A 160 3.64 -7.81 -0.64
C ILE A 160 3.43 -9.29 -0.96
N GLY A 161 2.25 -9.67 -1.46
CA GLY A 161 1.93 -11.05 -1.84
C GLY A 161 2.95 -11.64 -2.82
N PRO A 162 3.20 -10.99 -3.98
CA PRO A 162 4.20 -11.42 -4.93
C PRO A 162 5.61 -11.51 -4.35
N THR A 163 6.00 -10.56 -3.51
CA THR A 163 7.33 -10.56 -2.86
C THR A 163 7.51 -11.75 -1.93
N VAL A 164 6.48 -12.14 -1.19
CA VAL A 164 6.53 -13.34 -0.33
C VAL A 164 6.69 -14.61 -1.18
N VAL A 165 5.90 -14.75 -2.25
CA VAL A 165 6.01 -15.91 -3.16
C VAL A 165 7.38 -15.95 -3.84
N GLN A 166 7.88 -14.80 -4.30
CA GLN A 166 9.21 -14.65 -4.89
C GLN A 166 10.31 -15.04 -3.90
N LEU A 167 10.23 -14.55 -2.66
CA LEU A 167 11.17 -14.93 -1.59
C LEU A 167 11.19 -16.45 -1.38
N LEU A 168 10.02 -17.09 -1.28
CA LEU A 168 9.94 -18.54 -1.11
C LEU A 168 10.58 -19.29 -2.29
N LEU A 169 10.36 -18.83 -3.52
CA LEU A 169 11.00 -19.41 -4.71
C LEU A 169 12.51 -19.22 -4.73
N VAL A 170 13.01 -18.02 -4.37
CA VAL A 170 14.44 -17.74 -4.25
C VAL A 170 15.08 -18.65 -3.19
N LEU A 171 14.45 -18.79 -2.02
CA LEU A 171 14.94 -19.66 -0.96
C LEU A 171 14.94 -21.14 -1.38
N GLY A 172 13.90 -21.60 -2.09
CA GLY A 172 13.84 -22.94 -2.65
C GLY A 172 14.95 -23.20 -3.68
N LEU A 173 15.19 -22.24 -4.58
CA LEU A 173 16.28 -22.33 -5.56
C LEU A 173 17.65 -22.34 -4.87
N PHE A 174 17.85 -21.47 -3.87
CA PHE A 174 19.08 -21.41 -3.09
C PHE A 174 19.34 -22.69 -2.32
N TRP A 175 18.30 -23.28 -1.73
CA TRP A 175 18.39 -24.55 -1.05
C TRP A 175 18.92 -25.65 -1.98
N VAL A 176 18.31 -25.78 -3.17
CA VAL A 176 18.65 -26.86 -4.11
C VAL A 176 20.02 -26.66 -4.77
N LYS A 177 20.38 -25.42 -5.12
CA LYS A 177 21.58 -25.14 -5.94
C LYS A 177 22.81 -24.71 -5.14
N PHE A 178 22.64 -23.97 -4.06
CA PHE A 178 23.73 -23.33 -3.31
C PHE A 178 23.87 -23.84 -1.87
N GLY A 179 22.85 -24.54 -1.38
CA GLY A 179 22.81 -25.13 -0.06
C GLY A 179 22.31 -24.17 1.03
N LEU A 180 22.26 -24.72 2.24
CA LEU A 180 21.68 -24.09 3.43
C LEU A 180 22.31 -22.76 3.85
N GLY A 181 23.61 -22.58 3.62
CA GLY A 181 24.33 -21.38 4.03
C GLY A 181 23.78 -20.10 3.39
N LEU A 182 23.51 -20.14 2.08
CA LEU A 182 22.98 -19.00 1.35
C LEU A 182 21.51 -18.71 1.71
N VAL A 183 20.73 -19.76 1.98
CA VAL A 183 19.35 -19.64 2.49
C VAL A 183 19.32 -18.93 3.83
N ALA A 184 20.14 -19.39 4.79
CA ALA A 184 20.22 -18.78 6.12
C ALA A 184 20.72 -17.33 6.05
N ALA A 185 21.76 -17.05 5.26
CA ALA A 185 22.26 -15.70 5.05
C ALA A 185 21.19 -14.76 4.45
N THR A 186 20.40 -15.26 3.49
CA THR A 186 19.30 -14.51 2.87
C THR A 186 18.20 -14.19 3.88
N LEU A 187 17.77 -15.18 4.67
CA LEU A 187 16.75 -14.97 5.71
C LEU A 187 17.20 -13.98 6.78
N VAL A 188 18.43 -14.12 7.28
CA VAL A 188 19.02 -13.18 8.26
C VAL A 188 19.06 -11.77 7.67
N MET A 189 19.49 -11.61 6.42
CA MET A 189 19.57 -10.29 5.82
C MET A 189 18.19 -9.66 5.59
N VAL A 190 17.21 -10.44 5.11
CA VAL A 190 15.83 -9.96 4.95
C VAL A 190 15.28 -9.51 6.30
N ALA A 191 15.54 -10.25 7.38
CA ALA A 191 15.15 -9.85 8.74
C ALA A 191 15.83 -8.55 9.18
N ILE A 192 17.14 -8.38 8.92
CA ILE A 192 17.88 -7.14 9.20
C ILE A 192 17.28 -5.98 8.40
N TYR A 193 17.04 -6.15 7.10
CA TYR A 193 16.48 -5.12 6.22
C TYR A 193 15.10 -4.67 6.69
N ILE A 194 14.20 -5.61 6.98
CA ILE A 194 12.85 -5.32 7.47
C ILE A 194 12.91 -4.58 8.80
N THR A 195 13.73 -5.06 9.74
CA THR A 195 13.87 -4.46 11.07
C THR A 195 14.42 -3.04 10.99
N TYR A 196 15.51 -2.84 10.23
CA TYR A 196 16.10 -1.54 9.97
C TYR A 196 15.08 -0.58 9.36
N THR A 197 14.42 -1.01 8.27
CA THR A 197 13.43 -0.18 7.56
C THR A 197 12.28 0.21 8.48
N ARG A 198 11.77 -0.72 9.30
CA ARG A 198 10.69 -0.43 10.25
C ARG A 198 11.09 0.58 11.30
N VAL A 199 12.21 0.36 12.00
CA VAL A 199 12.67 1.24 13.09
C VAL A 199 12.88 2.67 12.59
N ILE A 200 13.55 2.83 11.44
CA ILE A 200 13.79 4.16 10.87
C ILE A 200 12.48 4.78 10.36
N THR A 201 11.59 4.01 9.73
CA THR A 201 10.29 4.51 9.26
C THR A 201 9.40 4.98 10.41
N ASP A 202 9.37 4.27 11.53
CA ASP A 202 8.61 4.65 12.72
C ASP A 202 9.14 5.96 13.33
N TRP A 203 10.47 6.15 13.34
CA TRP A 203 11.07 7.42 13.72
C TRP A 203 10.74 8.56 12.74
N ARG A 204 10.89 8.34 11.43
CA ARG A 204 10.59 9.32 10.38
C ARG A 204 9.13 9.73 10.36
N THR A 205 8.22 8.83 10.73
CA THR A 205 6.79 9.14 10.84
C THR A 205 6.55 10.31 11.79
N ARG A 206 7.31 10.41 12.90
CA ARG A 206 7.21 11.54 13.84
C ARG A 206 7.67 12.86 13.23
N LEU A 207 8.77 12.85 12.46
CA LEU A 207 9.24 14.04 11.73
C LEU A 207 8.20 14.53 10.72
N ARG A 208 7.52 13.60 10.05
CA ARG A 208 6.47 13.93 9.09
C ARG A 208 5.25 14.54 9.77
N VAL A 209 4.87 14.05 10.96
CA VAL A 209 3.78 14.65 11.73
C VAL A 209 4.12 16.09 12.10
N GLU A 210 5.32 16.33 12.66
CA GLU A 210 5.80 17.67 13.00
C GLU A 210 5.81 18.61 11.78
N MET A 211 6.29 18.13 10.63
CA MET A 211 6.30 18.88 9.38
C MET A 211 4.88 19.25 8.92
N ASN A 212 3.93 18.31 8.96
CA ASN A 212 2.53 18.56 8.57
C ASN A 212 1.83 19.55 9.52
N ASP A 213 2.13 19.50 10.81
CA ASP A 213 1.57 20.43 11.80
C ASP A 213 2.08 21.86 11.54
N LEU A 214 3.36 22.01 11.21
CA LEU A 214 3.95 23.29 10.84
C LEU A 214 3.42 23.83 9.51
N ASP A 215 3.20 22.96 8.52
CA ASP A 215 2.57 23.30 7.24
C ASP A 215 1.15 23.85 7.47
N THR A 216 0.34 23.10 8.23
CA THR A 216 -1.02 23.49 8.59
C THR A 216 -1.03 24.86 9.30
N GLY A 217 -0.09 25.08 10.22
CA GLY A 217 0.06 26.36 10.91
C GLY A 217 0.47 27.53 10.00
N ALA A 218 1.31 27.29 8.99
CA ALA A 218 1.69 28.30 8.00
C ALA A 218 0.52 28.66 7.09
N VAL A 219 -0.20 27.64 6.58
CA VAL A 219 -1.40 27.82 5.76
C VAL A 219 -2.48 28.58 6.53
N ALA A 220 -2.73 28.21 7.78
CA ALA A 220 -3.72 28.89 8.62
C ALA A 220 -3.43 30.39 8.78
N ARG A 221 -2.16 30.78 8.96
CA ARG A 221 -1.76 32.20 9.05
C ARG A 221 -1.97 32.95 7.74
N ALA A 222 -1.63 32.33 6.60
CA ALA A 222 -1.87 32.93 5.30
C ALA A 222 -3.36 33.15 5.04
N VAL A 223 -4.19 32.13 5.32
CA VAL A 223 -5.65 32.22 5.17
C VAL A 223 -6.23 33.30 6.08
N ASP A 224 -5.83 33.35 7.36
CA ASP A 224 -6.30 34.37 8.32
C ASP A 224 -5.95 35.79 7.86
N SER A 225 -4.73 36.01 7.39
CA SER A 225 -4.28 37.32 6.87
C SER A 225 -5.05 37.74 5.61
N LEU A 226 -5.28 36.81 4.67
CA LEU A 226 -5.99 37.09 3.42
C LEU A 226 -7.49 37.30 3.60
N LEU A 227 -8.14 36.55 4.50
CA LEU A 227 -9.54 36.75 4.84
C LEU A 227 -9.76 38.08 5.57
N ASN A 228 -8.79 38.51 6.40
CA ASN A 228 -8.83 39.76 7.14
C ASN A 228 -8.06 40.89 6.44
N PHE A 229 -8.01 40.89 5.10
CA PHE A 229 -7.22 41.84 4.31
C PHE A 229 -7.53 43.31 4.65
N GLU A 230 -8.81 43.66 4.82
CA GLU A 230 -9.22 45.03 5.18
C GLU A 230 -8.63 45.47 6.51
N THR A 231 -8.64 44.58 7.52
CA THR A 231 -8.05 44.87 8.84
C THR A 231 -6.54 45.06 8.73
N VAL A 232 -5.86 44.20 7.97
CA VAL A 232 -4.41 44.36 7.73
C VAL A 232 -4.11 45.73 7.11
N LYS A 233 -4.94 46.20 6.16
CA LYS A 233 -4.81 47.52 5.53
C LYS A 233 -5.15 48.68 6.47
N TYR A 234 -6.19 48.58 7.28
CA TYR A 234 -6.54 49.62 8.25
C TYR A 234 -5.42 49.93 9.24
N PHE A 235 -4.62 48.91 9.60
CA PHE A 235 -3.53 49.03 10.57
C PHE A 235 -2.13 49.09 9.94
N ASN A 236 -2.01 49.21 8.60
CA ASN A 236 -0.72 49.17 7.87
C ASN A 236 0.19 48.01 8.34
N ALA A 237 -0.42 46.82 8.48
CA ALA A 237 0.18 45.66 9.12
C ALA A 237 0.86 44.69 8.13
N GLU A 238 1.02 45.05 6.85
CA GLU A 238 1.47 44.15 5.79
C GLU A 238 2.84 43.54 6.09
N GLU A 239 3.81 44.36 6.47
CA GLU A 239 5.18 43.90 6.81
C GLU A 239 5.17 42.99 8.06
N ARG A 240 4.26 43.24 9.00
CA ARG A 240 4.11 42.42 10.22
C ARG A 240 3.57 41.03 9.88
N GLU A 241 2.51 40.97 9.07
CA GLU A 241 1.93 39.70 8.62
C GLU A 241 2.87 38.94 7.68
N ALA A 242 3.58 39.65 6.79
CA ALA A 242 4.61 39.06 5.93
C ALA A 242 5.72 38.39 6.73
N ARG A 243 6.24 39.05 7.79
CA ARG A 243 7.24 38.46 8.71
C ARG A 243 6.67 37.27 9.47
N ARG A 244 5.45 37.38 10.01
CA ARG A 244 4.80 36.32 10.78
C ARG A 244 4.54 35.06 9.95
N TYR A 245 4.21 35.24 8.67
CA TYR A 245 4.14 34.16 7.70
C TYR A 245 5.54 33.62 7.36
N GLY A 246 6.50 34.49 7.07
CA GLY A 246 7.89 34.11 6.78
C GLY A 246 8.53 33.25 7.88
N ASP A 247 8.28 33.56 9.15
CA ASP A 247 8.75 32.76 10.28
C ASP A 247 8.03 31.41 10.41
N ALA A 248 6.76 31.34 10.00
CA ALA A 248 6.04 30.07 9.92
C ALA A 248 6.61 29.19 8.80
N ALA A 249 6.77 29.79 7.62
CA ALA A 249 7.31 29.14 6.43
C ALA A 249 8.74 28.65 6.65
N ARG A 250 9.59 29.41 7.36
CA ARG A 250 10.96 28.99 7.71
C ARG A 250 10.98 27.76 8.62
N ARG A 251 10.14 27.73 9.65
CA ARG A 251 10.04 26.55 10.53
C ARG A 251 9.54 25.32 9.79
N TYR A 252 8.54 25.49 8.93
CA TYR A 252 8.10 24.43 8.01
C TYR A 252 9.25 23.97 7.10
N GLN A 253 10.00 24.89 6.50
CA GLN A 253 11.14 24.58 5.64
C GLN A 253 12.19 23.74 6.38
N GLU A 254 12.57 24.11 7.60
CA GLU A 254 13.53 23.36 8.41
C GLU A 254 13.03 21.93 8.72
N ALA A 255 11.76 21.79 9.08
CA ALA A 255 11.13 20.49 9.32
C ALA A 255 11.06 19.64 8.03
N ALA A 256 10.75 20.26 6.89
CA ALA A 256 10.73 19.60 5.59
C ALA A 256 12.12 19.12 5.17
N ILE A 257 13.16 19.96 5.34
CA ILE A 257 14.56 19.58 5.09
C ILE A 257 14.96 18.39 5.96
N LYS A 258 14.61 18.40 7.26
CA LYS A 258 14.89 17.28 8.18
C LYS A 258 14.15 16.01 7.75
N ASN A 259 12.89 16.11 7.35
CA ASN A 259 12.10 14.97 6.85
C ASN A 259 12.70 14.38 5.56
N GLU A 260 13.09 15.19 4.59
CA GLU A 260 13.70 14.71 3.34
C GLU A 260 15.13 14.18 3.56
N SER A 261 15.93 14.85 4.38
CA SER A 261 17.28 14.37 4.72
C SER A 261 17.23 13.01 5.42
N SER A 262 16.22 12.78 6.27
CA SER A 262 15.99 11.48 6.89
C SER A 262 15.64 10.36 5.89
N LEU A 263 14.99 10.70 4.76
CA LEU A 263 14.73 9.75 3.67
C LEU A 263 16.03 9.35 2.99
N ALA A 264 16.90 10.32 2.71
CA ALA A 264 18.21 10.06 2.11
C ALA A 264 19.04 9.10 2.97
N TRP A 265 19.10 9.34 4.29
CA TRP A 265 19.83 8.45 5.21
C TRP A 265 19.21 7.05 5.30
N LEU A 266 17.89 6.91 5.25
CA LEU A 266 17.23 5.61 5.15
C LEU A 266 17.66 4.88 3.87
N ASN A 267 17.63 5.56 2.71
CA ASN A 267 18.02 4.96 1.43
C ASN A 267 19.49 4.54 1.40
N VAL A 268 20.39 5.35 2.00
CA VAL A 268 21.80 5.01 2.15
C VAL A 268 21.98 3.77 3.02
N GLY A 269 21.31 3.69 4.17
CA GLY A 269 21.40 2.51 5.04
C GLY A 269 20.82 1.25 4.41
N GLN A 270 19.68 1.35 3.71
CA GLN A 270 19.13 0.23 2.94
C GLN A 270 20.10 -0.22 1.85
N SER A 271 20.67 0.72 1.10
CA SER A 271 21.68 0.42 0.07
C SER A 271 22.93 -0.24 0.65
N LEU A 272 23.38 0.19 1.84
CA LEU A 272 24.52 -0.44 2.51
C LEU A 272 24.20 -1.89 2.87
N ILE A 273 23.04 -2.15 3.46
CA ILE A 273 22.59 -3.50 3.84
C ILE A 273 22.51 -4.42 2.61
N THR A 274 21.86 -3.96 1.53
CA THR A 274 21.70 -4.77 0.30
C THR A 274 23.03 -5.01 -0.41
N ASN A 275 23.91 -4.01 -0.51
CA ASN A 275 25.22 -4.17 -1.14
C ASN A 275 26.17 -5.05 -0.32
N LEU A 276 26.16 -4.96 1.02
CA LEU A 276 26.93 -5.88 1.86
C LEU A 276 26.48 -7.32 1.69
N MET A 277 25.17 -7.55 1.58
CA MET A 277 24.63 -8.87 1.26
C MET A 277 25.08 -9.35 -0.12
N MET A 278 24.94 -8.49 -1.12
CA MET A 278 25.29 -8.82 -2.50
C MET A 278 26.77 -9.20 -2.58
N ALA A 279 27.65 -8.39 -1.98
CA ALA A 279 29.08 -8.65 -1.90
C ALA A 279 29.37 -9.98 -1.22
N GLY A 280 28.74 -10.26 -0.06
CA GLY A 280 28.91 -11.53 0.66
C GLY A 280 28.44 -12.74 -0.13
N ALA A 281 27.26 -12.68 -0.75
CA ALA A 281 26.69 -13.76 -1.54
C ALA A 281 27.48 -14.02 -2.83
N MET A 282 27.92 -12.97 -3.52
CA MET A 282 28.79 -13.09 -4.69
C MET A 282 30.16 -13.64 -4.30
N ALA A 283 30.77 -13.17 -3.21
CA ALA A 283 32.04 -13.71 -2.72
C ALA A 283 31.94 -15.19 -2.36
N PHE A 284 30.86 -15.61 -1.68
CA PHE A 284 30.58 -17.02 -1.40
C PHE A 284 30.45 -17.84 -2.69
N THR A 285 29.78 -17.29 -3.70
CA THR A 285 29.58 -17.97 -4.99
C THR A 285 30.90 -18.07 -5.78
N VAL A 286 31.73 -17.02 -5.77
CA VAL A 286 33.07 -17.03 -6.39
C VAL A 286 33.99 -18.03 -5.68
N TRP A 287 33.97 -18.09 -4.35
CA TRP A 287 34.71 -19.11 -3.61
C TRP A 287 34.21 -20.53 -3.91
N GLY A 288 32.90 -20.74 -4.02
CA GLY A 288 32.35 -22.03 -4.43
C GLY A 288 32.81 -22.41 -5.84
N TRP A 289 32.82 -21.46 -6.78
CA TRP A 289 33.38 -21.64 -8.12
C TRP A 289 34.87 -22.01 -8.08
N SER A 290 35.70 -21.35 -7.26
CA SER A 290 37.14 -21.68 -7.16
C SER A 290 37.40 -23.08 -6.62
N THR A 291 36.41 -23.68 -5.94
CA THR A 291 36.44 -25.07 -5.46
C THR A 291 35.75 -26.07 -6.39
N GLY A 292 35.32 -25.63 -7.58
CA GLY A 292 34.63 -26.47 -8.57
C GLY A 292 33.17 -26.80 -8.25
N ARG A 293 32.57 -26.15 -7.25
CA ARG A 293 31.17 -26.40 -6.83
C ARG A 293 30.14 -25.62 -7.63
N PHE A 294 30.51 -24.43 -8.12
CA PHE A 294 29.63 -23.51 -8.84
C PHE A 294 30.24 -23.12 -10.19
N SER A 295 29.42 -22.62 -11.10
CA SER A 295 29.84 -22.10 -12.40
C SER A 295 29.99 -20.56 -12.40
N PRO A 296 30.67 -19.96 -13.39
CA PRO A 296 30.72 -18.50 -13.52
C PRO A 296 29.33 -17.87 -13.65
N GLY A 297 28.40 -18.55 -14.34
CA GLY A 297 27.01 -18.15 -14.48
C GLY A 297 26.25 -18.09 -13.15
N ASP A 298 26.64 -18.89 -12.17
CA ASP A 298 26.00 -18.90 -10.86
C ASP A 298 26.15 -17.59 -10.09
N VAL A 299 27.28 -16.89 -10.27
CA VAL A 299 27.48 -15.55 -9.70
C VAL A 299 26.42 -14.58 -10.25
N VAL A 300 26.11 -14.69 -11.54
CA VAL A 300 25.09 -13.88 -12.21
C VAL A 300 23.69 -14.25 -11.75
N VAL A 301 23.40 -15.54 -11.56
CA VAL A 301 22.12 -16.02 -10.99
C VAL A 301 21.90 -15.43 -9.61
N VAL A 302 22.87 -15.55 -8.70
CA VAL A 302 22.78 -15.04 -7.32
C VAL A 302 22.59 -13.53 -7.31
N ASN A 303 23.41 -12.77 -8.05
CA ASN A 303 23.29 -11.32 -8.13
C ASN A 303 21.91 -10.88 -8.66
N THR A 304 21.44 -11.53 -9.73
CA THR A 304 20.15 -11.18 -10.37
C THR A 304 18.98 -11.46 -9.43
N LEU A 305 18.96 -12.61 -8.76
CA LEU A 305 17.88 -12.99 -7.83
C LEU A 305 17.83 -12.05 -6.63
N LEU A 306 18.98 -11.76 -6.02
CA LEU A 306 19.04 -10.83 -4.88
C LEU A 306 18.62 -9.42 -5.29
N ALA A 307 19.07 -8.93 -6.45
CA ALA A 307 18.70 -7.60 -6.92
C ALA A 307 17.19 -7.48 -7.18
N GLN A 308 16.57 -8.53 -7.72
CA GLN A 308 15.12 -8.57 -7.91
C GLN A 308 14.36 -8.68 -6.60
N LEU A 309 14.87 -9.45 -5.63
CA LEU A 309 14.24 -9.64 -4.32
C LEU A 309 14.15 -8.32 -3.53
N PHE A 310 15.19 -7.47 -3.61
CA PHE A 310 15.22 -6.20 -2.87
C PHE A 310 14.45 -5.06 -3.51
N ARG A 311 14.27 -5.05 -4.83
CA ARG A 311 13.56 -3.99 -5.53
C ARG A 311 12.16 -3.67 -4.96
N PRO A 312 11.25 -4.65 -4.71
CA PRO A 312 9.96 -4.34 -4.09
C PRO A 312 10.10 -3.89 -2.62
N LEU A 313 11.15 -4.34 -1.93
CA LEU A 313 11.42 -3.98 -0.54
C LEU A 313 11.89 -2.52 -0.38
N ASP A 314 12.43 -1.89 -1.41
CA ASP A 314 12.82 -0.46 -1.39
C ASP A 314 11.63 0.46 -1.06
N MET A 315 10.42 0.04 -1.44
CA MET A 315 9.19 0.78 -1.15
C MET A 315 8.51 0.35 0.15
N LEU A 316 9.10 -0.59 0.91
CA LEU A 316 8.45 -1.25 2.06
C LEU A 316 7.97 -0.26 3.12
N GLY A 317 8.73 0.80 3.40
CA GLY A 317 8.32 1.84 4.35
C GLY A 317 7.04 2.57 3.93
N MET A 318 6.91 2.89 2.64
CA MET A 318 5.69 3.48 2.08
C MET A 318 4.55 2.46 2.04
N VAL A 319 4.83 1.24 1.62
CA VAL A 319 3.86 0.14 1.57
C VAL A 319 3.25 -0.11 2.94
N TYR A 320 4.08 -0.29 3.97
CA TYR A 320 3.65 -0.52 5.35
C TYR A 320 2.69 0.57 5.84
N ARG A 321 3.07 1.84 5.64
CA ARG A 321 2.24 2.98 6.06
C ARG A 321 0.92 3.04 5.28
N THR A 322 0.96 2.84 3.97
CA THR A 322 -0.25 2.90 3.12
C THR A 322 -1.21 1.76 3.45
N VAL A 323 -0.70 0.55 3.63
CA VAL A 323 -1.51 -0.60 4.06
C VAL A 323 -2.12 -0.34 5.44
N ARG A 324 -1.34 0.13 6.41
CA ARG A 324 -1.86 0.46 7.74
C ARG A 324 -2.96 1.54 7.69
N GLN A 325 -2.77 2.58 6.88
CA GLN A 325 -3.77 3.63 6.71
C GLN A 325 -5.04 3.10 6.03
N GLY A 326 -4.91 2.29 4.99
CA GLY A 326 -6.04 1.66 4.31
C GLY A 326 -6.86 0.76 5.24
N LEU A 327 -6.20 0.00 6.15
CA LEU A 327 -6.90 -0.81 7.15
C LEU A 327 -7.71 0.06 8.11
N ILE A 328 -7.15 1.20 8.56
CA ILE A 328 -7.85 2.15 9.45
C ILE A 328 -9.04 2.80 8.74
N ASP A 329 -8.85 3.21 7.48
CA ASP A 329 -9.91 3.86 6.71
C ASP A 329 -11.03 2.89 6.32
N MET A 330 -10.68 1.63 6.04
CA MET A 330 -11.64 0.54 5.85
C MET A 330 -12.46 0.28 7.10
N ASP A 331 -11.81 0.22 8.26
CA ASP A 331 -12.49 0.04 9.54
C ASP A 331 -13.46 1.20 9.83
N ALA A 332 -13.06 2.44 9.55
CA ALA A 332 -13.94 3.60 9.66
C ALA A 332 -15.17 3.52 8.74
N MET A 333 -15.02 3.02 7.50
CA MET A 333 -16.16 2.79 6.62
C MET A 333 -17.09 1.69 7.15
N PHE A 334 -16.55 0.57 7.62
CA PHE A 334 -17.37 -0.50 8.19
C PHE A 334 -18.07 -0.08 9.48
N ASN A 335 -17.44 0.75 10.32
CA ASN A 335 -18.10 1.33 11.49
C ASN A 335 -19.32 2.19 11.12
N LEU A 336 -19.30 2.87 9.96
CA LEU A 336 -20.49 3.57 9.46
C LEU A 336 -21.58 2.59 9.03
N VAL A 337 -21.20 1.53 8.30
CA VAL A 337 -22.13 0.48 7.85
C VAL A 337 -22.75 -0.28 9.03
N ASP A 338 -21.99 -0.45 10.12
CA ASP A 338 -22.44 -1.16 11.33
C ASP A 338 -23.23 -0.28 12.29
N THR A 339 -23.32 1.02 12.04
CA THR A 339 -24.13 1.92 12.89
C THR A 339 -25.60 1.54 12.72
N PRO A 340 -26.32 1.12 13.78
CA PRO A 340 -27.71 0.70 13.64
C PRO A 340 -28.62 1.88 13.29
N ALA A 341 -29.60 1.65 12.41
CA ALA A 341 -30.69 2.60 12.16
C ALA A 341 -31.64 2.64 13.37
N GLU A 342 -31.93 3.83 13.88
CA GLU A 342 -32.79 4.01 15.07
C GLU A 342 -34.29 3.86 14.74
N VAL A 343 -34.68 4.22 13.51
CA VAL A 343 -36.05 4.16 13.03
C VAL A 343 -36.09 3.13 11.91
N VAL A 344 -36.67 1.97 12.20
CA VAL A 344 -36.82 0.86 11.25
C VAL A 344 -38.27 0.40 11.23
N ASP A 345 -38.75 -0.01 10.06
CA ASP A 345 -40.07 -0.62 9.93
C ASP A 345 -40.11 -1.95 10.71
N ALA A 346 -41.27 -2.23 11.32
CA ALA A 346 -41.51 -3.53 11.91
C ALA A 346 -41.50 -4.63 10.81
N PRO A 347 -41.08 -5.87 11.14
CA PRO A 347 -41.12 -6.98 10.18
C PRO A 347 -42.53 -7.14 9.59
N GLY A 348 -42.66 -6.97 8.27
CA GLY A 348 -43.95 -7.07 7.57
C GLY A 348 -44.87 -5.85 7.71
N ALA A 349 -44.33 -4.67 8.03
CA ALA A 349 -45.10 -3.43 8.06
C ALA A 349 -45.88 -3.22 6.74
N PRO A 350 -47.21 -3.03 6.79
CA PRO A 350 -48.00 -2.82 5.58
C PRO A 350 -47.76 -1.41 5.02
N GLU A 351 -47.91 -1.27 3.71
CA GLU A 351 -47.89 0.04 3.06
C GLU A 351 -49.03 0.92 3.60
N LEU A 352 -48.71 2.17 3.95
CA LEU A 352 -49.70 3.12 4.46
C LEU A 352 -50.74 3.43 3.37
N ARG A 353 -51.98 2.97 3.57
CA ARG A 353 -53.12 3.33 2.71
C ARG A 353 -53.88 4.50 3.31
N VAL A 354 -53.65 5.69 2.76
CA VAL A 354 -54.29 6.93 3.25
C VAL A 354 -55.73 7.00 2.75
N GLY A 355 -56.70 7.03 3.69
CA GLY A 355 -58.11 7.28 3.42
C GLY A 355 -58.43 8.78 3.37
N ALA A 356 -59.16 9.29 4.37
CA ALA A 356 -59.52 10.71 4.45
C ALA A 356 -58.36 11.66 4.84
N GLY A 357 -57.19 11.13 5.20
CA GLY A 357 -56.02 11.94 5.57
C GLY A 357 -56.08 12.57 6.96
N GLU A 358 -56.88 12.04 7.88
CA GLU A 358 -56.91 12.49 9.27
C GLU A 358 -55.56 12.21 9.98
N VAL A 359 -55.07 13.19 10.73
CA VAL A 359 -53.85 13.08 11.55
C VAL A 359 -54.24 13.25 13.02
N ARG A 360 -53.99 12.23 13.85
CA ARG A 360 -54.34 12.21 15.27
C ARG A 360 -53.11 11.92 16.14
N PHE A 361 -52.91 12.75 17.17
CA PHE A 361 -51.90 12.54 18.21
C PHE A 361 -52.62 12.09 19.48
N GLU A 362 -52.23 10.95 20.06
CA GLU A 362 -52.83 10.41 21.29
C GLU A 362 -51.74 10.13 22.33
N ASN A 363 -51.75 10.89 23.43
CA ASN A 363 -50.81 10.71 24.57
C ASN A 363 -49.33 10.58 24.15
N VAL A 364 -48.91 11.38 23.17
CA VAL A 364 -47.53 11.33 22.65
C VAL A 364 -46.58 12.03 23.61
N PHE A 365 -45.61 11.29 24.14
CA PHE A 365 -44.47 11.82 24.88
C PHE A 365 -43.21 11.61 24.05
N PHE A 366 -42.51 12.69 23.71
CA PHE A 366 -41.30 12.65 22.89
C PHE A 366 -40.28 13.69 23.38
N THR A 367 -39.02 13.29 23.41
CA THR A 367 -37.86 14.16 23.63
C THR A 367 -36.74 13.69 22.71
N TYR A 368 -35.85 14.59 22.33
CA TYR A 368 -34.66 14.24 21.54
C TYR A 368 -33.58 13.55 22.40
N ASP A 369 -33.57 13.86 23.71
CA ASP A 369 -32.63 13.36 24.72
C ASP A 369 -33.35 12.93 26.01
#